data_AF-A0A8B6DRP2-F1
#
_entry.id   AF-A0A8B6DRP2-F1
#
_cell.length_a   1.000
_cell.length_b   1.000
_cell.length_c   1.000
_cell.angle_alpha   90.00
_cell.angle_beta   90.00
_cell.angle_gamma   90.00
#
_symmetry.space_group_name_H-M   'P 1'
#
loop_
_entity.id
_entity.type
_entity.pdbx_description
1 polymer ?
#
loop_
_entity_poly.entity_id
_entity_poly.type
_entity_poly.pdbx_seq_one_letter_code
_entity_poly.pdbx_strand_id
1 'polypeptide(L)'
;MDKVERQNRSLMDAVRCFVDSQQENWDQHIAQLGGAMRSSVNRSTGYTPNKLMLGRETNQPADLMFGSQSERKYEGADSYIIDLEKAIKSAHTIARDKLKTSQERMKRDYDLRVLEKSYQPGDLVYVLDTAQIKGKCKKLGSPWKGPGIVISKVTGYVYKVKLQRVVF
;
A
#
# COMPACT_ATOMS: atom_id res chain seq x y z
N MET A 1 -8.02 4.46 -2.21
CA MET A 1 -7.40 3.12 -2.14
C MET A 1 -7.35 2.70 -0.69
N ASP A 2 -7.89 1.53 -0.41
CA ASP A 2 -8.11 1.07 0.96
C ASP A 2 -6.79 0.66 1.63
N LYS A 3 -6.73 0.68 2.97
CA LYS A 3 -5.51 0.33 3.72
C LYS A 3 -5.05 -1.10 3.41
N VAL A 4 -5.99 -2.03 3.28
CA VAL A 4 -5.73 -3.44 2.96
C VAL A 4 -5.15 -3.57 1.55
N GLU A 5 -5.69 -2.86 0.56
CA GLU A 5 -5.18 -2.93 -0.81
C GLU A 5 -3.75 -2.42 -0.94
N ARG A 6 -3.39 -1.36 -0.21
CA ARG A 6 -2.01 -0.87 -0.17
C ARG A 6 -1.07 -1.89 0.45
N GLN A 7 -1.47 -2.53 1.54
CA GLN A 7 -0.66 -3.57 2.17
C GLN A 7 -0.49 -4.78 1.26
N ASN A 8 -1.57 -5.22 0.62
CA ASN A 8 -1.52 -6.33 -0.35
C ASN A 8 -0.63 -5.99 -1.54
N ARG A 9 -0.65 -4.73 -2.02
CA ARG A 9 0.28 -4.27 -3.05
C ARG A 9 1.73 -4.38 -2.60
N SER A 10 2.08 -3.86 -1.42
CA SER A 10 3.44 -3.96 -0.89
C SER A 10 3.90 -5.42 -0.71
N LEU A 11 3.01 -6.30 -0.23
CA LEU A 11 3.29 -7.72 -0.10
C LEU A 11 3.55 -8.34 -1.49
N MET A 12 2.70 -8.06 -2.48
CA MET A 12 2.88 -8.57 -3.85
C MET A 12 4.18 -8.05 -4.48
N ASP A 13 4.51 -6.78 -4.26
CA ASP A 13 5.76 -6.20 -4.76
C ASP A 13 6.98 -6.88 -4.13
N ALA A 14 6.92 -7.20 -2.82
CA ALA A 14 7.95 -7.97 -2.16
C ALA A 14 8.03 -9.41 -2.70
N VAL A 15 6.90 -10.12 -2.85
CA VAL A 15 6.87 -11.49 -3.41
C VAL A 15 7.50 -11.53 -4.80
N ARG A 16 7.23 -10.54 -5.65
CA ARG A 16 7.85 -10.45 -6.99
C ARG A 16 9.37 -10.36 -6.97
N CYS A 17 9.98 -9.88 -5.88
CA CYS A 17 11.43 -9.81 -5.75
C CYS A 17 12.08 -11.13 -5.34
N PHE A 18 11.32 -12.05 -4.72
CA PHE A 18 11.84 -13.31 -4.17
C PHE A 18 11.38 -14.55 -4.92
N VAL A 19 10.32 -14.43 -5.72
CA VAL A 19 9.82 -15.52 -6.54
C VAL A 19 10.80 -15.82 -7.67
N ASP A 20 11.04 -17.10 -7.94
CA ASP A 20 11.87 -17.51 -9.06
C ASP A 20 11.21 -17.24 -10.43
N SER A 21 11.95 -17.50 -11.51
CA SER A 21 11.45 -17.32 -12.88
C SER A 21 10.25 -18.20 -13.23
N GLN A 22 10.09 -19.36 -12.56
CA GLN A 22 9.01 -20.32 -12.79
C GLN A 22 7.78 -20.06 -11.90
N GLN A 23 7.92 -19.20 -10.89
CA GLN A 23 6.89 -18.78 -9.96
C GLN A 23 6.32 -19.88 -9.05
N GLU A 24 7.07 -20.95 -8.81
CA GLU A 24 6.59 -22.12 -8.06
C GLU A 24 6.84 -22.04 -6.56
N ASN A 25 7.72 -21.13 -6.11
CA ASN A 25 8.21 -21.07 -4.73
C ASN A 25 7.67 -19.89 -3.92
N TRP A 26 6.68 -19.15 -4.41
CA TRP A 26 6.19 -17.92 -3.76
C TRP A 26 5.65 -18.16 -2.35
N ASP A 27 5.01 -19.31 -2.13
CA ASP A 27 4.40 -19.73 -0.87
C ASP A 27 5.44 -19.98 0.23
N GLN A 28 6.61 -20.49 -0.15
CA GLN A 28 7.74 -20.73 0.76
C GLN A 28 8.26 -19.42 1.39
N HIS A 29 8.15 -18.30 0.67
CA HIS A 29 8.67 -17.00 1.09
C HIS A 29 7.65 -16.16 1.89
N ILE A 30 6.36 -16.50 1.87
CA ILE A 30 5.31 -15.67 2.50
C ILE A 30 5.56 -15.45 3.98
N ALA A 31 5.90 -16.52 4.71
CA ALA A 31 6.08 -16.43 6.16
C ALA A 31 7.23 -15.47 6.52
N GLN A 32 8.34 -15.55 5.78
CA GLN A 32 9.51 -14.69 5.95
C GLN A 32 9.20 -13.24 5.59
N LEU A 33 8.55 -13.01 4.45
CA LEU A 33 8.13 -11.67 4.02
C LEU A 33 7.13 -11.04 4.99
N GLY A 34 6.18 -11.82 5.50
CA GLY A 34 5.25 -11.38 6.53
C GLY A 34 5.97 -11.00 7.82
N GLY A 35 6.97 -11.79 8.22
CA GLY A 35 7.85 -11.49 9.36
C GLY A 35 8.59 -10.18 9.18
N ALA A 36 9.26 -10.01 8.03
CA ALA A 36 10.01 -8.80 7.68
C ALA A 36 9.11 -7.56 7.66
N MET A 37 7.89 -7.64 7.12
CA MET A 37 6.95 -6.53 7.13
C MET A 37 6.48 -6.18 8.55
N ARG A 38 6.31 -7.17 9.43
CA ARG A 38 5.92 -6.93 10.83
C ARG A 38 7.06 -6.35 11.69
N SER A 39 8.31 -6.62 11.33
CA SER A 39 9.50 -6.06 11.98
C SER A 39 10.02 -4.77 11.34
N SER A 40 9.50 -4.38 10.17
CA SER A 40 9.88 -3.13 9.51
C SER A 40 9.08 -1.94 10.04
N VAL A 41 9.75 -0.81 10.24
CA VAL A 41 9.11 0.43 10.68
C VAL A 41 8.18 0.94 9.58
N ASN A 42 6.89 1.10 9.91
CA ASN A 42 5.94 1.72 9.00
C ASN A 42 6.08 3.25 9.07
N ARG A 43 6.36 3.89 7.93
CA ARG A 43 6.58 5.34 7.85
C ARG A 43 5.41 6.18 8.37
N SER A 44 4.17 5.73 8.20
CA SER A 44 2.98 6.46 8.63
C SER A 44 2.72 6.38 10.14
N THR A 45 3.11 5.28 10.80
CA THR A 45 2.94 5.11 12.25
C THR A 45 4.22 5.40 13.02
N GLY A 46 5.38 5.34 12.36
CA GLY A 46 6.71 5.48 12.96
C GLY A 46 7.16 4.31 13.83
N TYR A 47 6.42 3.21 13.86
CA TYR A 47 6.73 2.00 14.62
C TYR A 47 6.54 0.75 13.76
N THR A 48 7.15 -0.36 14.18
CA THR A 48 6.91 -1.67 13.58
C THR A 48 5.52 -2.19 13.99
N PRO A 49 4.85 -2.99 13.15
CA PRO A 49 3.62 -3.69 13.57
C PRO A 49 3.82 -4.55 14.82
N ASN A 50 4.98 -5.21 14.98
CA ASN A 50 5.29 -5.99 16.19
C ASN A 50 5.28 -5.13 17.44
N LYS A 51 5.91 -3.94 17.41
CA LYS A 51 5.91 -3.02 18.55
C LYS A 51 4.52 -2.55 18.94
N LEU A 52 3.67 -2.27 17.94
CA LEU A 52 2.30 -1.83 18.18
C LEU A 52 1.42 -2.96 18.72
N MET A 53 1.61 -4.19 18.23
CA MET A 53 0.81 -5.34 18.66
C MET A 53 1.25 -5.91 20.02
N LEU A 54 2.56 -6.00 20.26
CA LEU A 54 3.13 -6.72 21.39
C LEU A 54 3.76 -5.80 22.44
N GLY A 55 3.88 -4.49 22.18
CA GLY A 55 4.58 -3.55 23.08
C GLY A 55 6.11 -3.64 23.03
N ARG A 56 6.65 -4.59 22.27
CA ARG A 56 8.09 -4.85 22.13
C ARG A 56 8.43 -5.33 20.71
N GLU A 57 9.71 -5.24 20.36
CA GLU A 57 10.19 -5.86 19.14
C GLU A 57 10.34 -7.37 19.32
N THR A 58 10.15 -8.11 18.23
CA THR A 58 10.46 -9.54 18.17
C THR A 58 11.90 -9.72 17.73
N ASN A 59 12.60 -10.71 18.28
CA ASN A 59 13.95 -11.04 17.87
C ASN A 59 14.02 -11.30 16.36
N GLN A 60 14.88 -10.56 15.67
CA GLN A 60 15.22 -10.78 14.28
C GLN A 60 16.35 -11.81 14.18
N PRO A 61 16.58 -12.42 13.00
CA PRO A 61 17.71 -13.31 12.79
C PRO A 61 19.05 -12.70 13.19
N ALA A 62 19.24 -11.39 12.95
CA ALA A 62 20.43 -10.66 13.37
C ALA A 62 20.58 -10.62 14.91
N ASP A 63 19.50 -10.44 15.66
CA ASP A 63 19.54 -10.41 17.12
C ASP A 63 19.94 -11.77 17.71
N LEU A 64 19.62 -12.86 17.02
CA LEU A 64 20.03 -14.22 17.40
C LEU A 64 21.50 -14.47 17.09
N MET A 65 22.02 -13.95 15.97
CA MET A 65 23.41 -14.14 15.57
C MET A 65 24.40 -13.25 16.36
N PHE A 66 24.01 -12.02 16.66
CA PHE A 66 24.91 -11.02 17.27
C PHE A 66 24.57 -10.71 18.73
N GLY A 67 23.50 -11.31 19.27
CA GLY A 67 22.97 -10.98 20.59
C GLY A 67 22.05 -9.75 20.54
N SER A 68 20.99 -9.78 21.35
CA SER A 68 20.09 -8.64 21.48
C SER A 68 20.69 -7.59 22.43
N GLN A 69 20.66 -6.31 22.02
CA GLN A 69 21.11 -5.22 22.89
C GLN A 69 20.17 -4.92 24.06
N SER A 70 18.99 -5.56 24.14
CA SER A 70 17.94 -5.20 25.10
C SER A 70 17.60 -6.32 26.09
N GLU A 71 18.57 -6.79 26.86
CA GLU A 71 18.23 -7.50 28.10
C GLU A 71 17.85 -6.48 29.18
N ARG A 72 16.60 -5.99 29.11
CA ARG A 72 16.02 -5.28 30.24
C ARG A 72 15.83 -6.28 31.37
N LYS A 73 16.56 -6.07 32.46
CA LYS A 73 16.37 -6.82 33.69
C LYS A 73 15.14 -6.27 34.40
N TYR A 74 14.21 -7.15 34.72
CA TYR A 74 12.99 -6.84 35.47
C TYR A 74 13.11 -7.48 36.85
N GLU A 75 12.75 -6.74 37.90
CA GLU A 75 12.79 -7.23 39.28
C GLU A 75 11.69 -8.27 39.56
N GLY A 76 10.69 -8.35 38.68
CA GLY A 76 9.61 -9.34 38.72
C GLY A 76 8.61 -9.17 37.57
N ALA A 77 7.67 -10.11 37.45
CA ALA A 77 6.66 -10.11 36.39
C ALA A 77 5.80 -8.84 36.38
N ASP A 78 5.46 -8.31 37.56
CA ASP A 78 4.62 -7.11 37.68
C ASP A 78 5.30 -5.88 37.07
N SER A 79 6.60 -5.70 37.34
CA SER A 79 7.38 -4.61 36.75
C SER A 79 7.45 -4.69 35.22
N TYR A 80 7.52 -5.91 34.67
CA TYR A 80 7.49 -6.15 33.23
C TYR A 80 6.13 -5.80 32.62
N ILE A 81 5.03 -6.24 33.25
CA ILE A 81 3.67 -6.00 32.76
C ILE A 81 3.36 -4.50 32.73
N ILE A 82 3.69 -3.78 33.81
CA ILE A 82 3.48 -2.32 33.90
C ILE A 82 4.24 -1.59 32.78
N ASP A 83 5.51 -1.94 32.57
CA ASP A 83 6.32 -1.35 31.52
C ASP A 83 5.80 -1.67 30.11
N LEU A 84 5.34 -2.90 29.90
CA LEU A 84 4.78 -3.34 28.62
C LEU A 84 3.49 -2.58 28.31
N GLU A 85 2.59 -2.45 29.28
CA GLU A 85 1.34 -1.70 29.12
C GLU A 85 1.61 -0.22 28.79
N LYS A 86 2.57 0.39 29.52
CA LYS A 86 3.01 1.76 29.25
C LYS A 86 3.62 1.90 27.86
N ALA A 87 4.42 0.93 27.41
CA ALA A 87 5.00 0.91 26.08
C ALA A 87 3.93 0.81 24.98
N ILE A 88 2.93 -0.05 25.14
CA ILE A 88 1.82 -0.19 24.19
C ILE A 88 1.02 1.12 24.12
N LYS A 89 0.61 1.66 25.27
CA LYS A 89 -0.17 2.91 25.35
C LYS A 89 0.58 4.07 24.69
N SER A 90 1.85 4.28 25.04
CA SER A 90 2.66 5.36 24.46
C SER A 90 2.88 5.18 22.96
N ALA A 91 3.21 3.97 22.49
CA ALA A 91 3.40 3.69 21.07
C ALA A 91 2.13 3.96 20.25
N HIS A 92 0.96 3.56 20.76
CA HIS A 92 -0.32 3.83 20.10
C HIS A 92 -0.68 5.31 20.06
N THR A 93 -0.41 6.06 21.13
CA THR A 93 -0.64 7.52 21.15
C THR A 93 0.21 8.20 20.08
N ILE A 94 1.52 7.95 20.07
CA ILE A 94 2.45 8.53 19.09
C ILE A 94 2.09 8.09 17.66
N ALA A 95 1.73 6.82 17.46
CA ALA A 95 1.34 6.31 16.16
C ALA A 95 0.07 6.97 15.63
N ARG A 96 -0.89 7.30 16.50
CA ARG A 96 -2.12 8.00 16.11
C ARG A 96 -1.82 9.43 15.65
N ASP A 97 -0.95 10.13 16.36
CA ASP A 97 -0.53 11.49 15.99
C ASP A 97 0.25 11.52 14.68
N LYS A 98 1.19 10.59 14.51
CA LYS A 98 1.91 10.41 13.24
C LYS A 98 0.97 10.02 12.10
N LEU A 99 -0.03 9.19 12.36
CA LEU A 99 -1.00 8.81 11.34
C LEU A 99 -1.84 10.01 10.89
N LYS A 100 -2.27 10.86 11.83
CA LYS A 100 -3.00 12.10 11.53
C LYS A 100 -2.17 13.02 10.64
N THR A 101 -0.94 13.34 11.04
CA THR A 101 -0.04 14.20 10.26
C THR A 101 0.33 13.57 8.90
N SER A 102 0.53 12.26 8.84
CA SER A 102 0.75 11.54 7.57
C SER A 102 -0.46 11.63 6.64
N GLN A 103 -1.68 11.53 7.18
CA GLN A 103 -2.91 11.68 6.40
C GLN A 103 -3.09 13.10 5.89
N GLU A 104 -2.83 14.11 6.71
CA GLU A 104 -2.87 15.52 6.31
C GLU A 104 -1.87 15.81 5.19
N ARG A 105 -0.64 15.31 5.30
CA ARG A 105 0.38 15.43 4.24
C ARG A 105 -0.08 14.73 2.95
N MET A 106 -0.54 13.49 3.04
CA MET A 106 -1.05 12.75 1.87
C MET A 106 -2.21 13.48 1.21
N LYS A 107 -3.14 14.04 2.00
CA LYS A 107 -4.26 14.84 1.49
C LYS A 107 -3.75 16.09 0.77
N ARG A 108 -2.88 16.88 1.42
CA ARG A 108 -2.30 18.09 0.81
C ARG A 108 -1.58 17.77 -0.49
N ASP A 109 -0.74 16.74 -0.51
CA ASP A 109 0.03 16.36 -1.69
C ASP A 109 -0.90 15.82 -2.81
N TYR A 110 -2.01 15.17 -2.45
CA TYR A 110 -3.06 14.81 -3.39
C TYR A 110 -3.75 16.07 -3.95
N ASP A 111 -4.25 16.95 -3.08
CA ASP A 111 -4.95 18.18 -3.45
C ASP A 111 -4.08 19.07 -4.37
N LEU A 112 -2.78 19.18 -4.12
CA LEU A 112 -1.83 19.89 -4.99
C LEU A 112 -1.66 19.25 -6.38
N ARG A 113 -1.79 17.92 -6.46
CA ARG A 113 -1.66 17.14 -7.70
C ARG A 113 -2.97 16.98 -8.46
N VAL A 114 -4.11 17.26 -7.80
CA VAL A 114 -5.40 17.36 -8.48
C VAL A 114 -5.38 18.63 -9.31
N LEU A 115 -4.80 18.52 -10.51
CA LEU A 115 -5.19 19.39 -11.60
C LEU A 115 -6.58 18.92 -12.01
N GLU A 116 -7.61 19.73 -11.79
CA GLU A 116 -8.95 19.44 -12.28
C GLU A 116 -8.93 19.49 -13.81
N LYS A 117 -8.62 18.36 -14.45
CA LYS A 117 -8.75 18.19 -15.89
C LYS A 117 -10.22 18.05 -16.21
N SER A 118 -10.89 19.19 -16.39
CA SER A 118 -12.25 19.22 -16.87
C SER A 118 -12.25 19.18 -18.39
N TYR A 119 -12.99 18.23 -18.96
CA TYR A 119 -13.26 18.18 -20.40
C TYR A 119 -14.61 18.84 -20.71
N GLN A 120 -14.72 19.47 -21.87
CA GLN A 120 -15.95 20.03 -22.39
C GLN A 120 -16.55 19.13 -23.49
N PRO A 121 -17.87 19.18 -23.72
CA PRO A 121 -18.47 18.57 -24.91
C PRO A 121 -17.74 19.03 -26.18
N GLY A 122 -17.31 18.08 -27.01
CA GLY A 122 -16.48 18.34 -28.20
C GLY A 122 -15.00 17.98 -28.04
N ASP A 123 -14.48 17.85 -26.81
CA ASP A 123 -13.08 17.49 -26.58
C ASP A 123 -12.77 16.07 -27.05
N LEU A 124 -11.59 15.91 -27.66
CA LEU A 124 -11.05 14.61 -28.06
C LEU A 124 -10.31 13.96 -26.90
N VAL A 125 -10.71 12.75 -26.54
CA VAL A 125 -10.14 11.99 -25.43
C VAL A 125 -9.82 10.55 -25.85
N TYR A 126 -8.74 10.01 -25.28
CA TYR A 126 -8.47 8.58 -25.31
C TYR A 126 -9.08 7.91 -24.09
N VAL A 127 -9.77 6.80 -24.29
CA VAL A 127 -10.44 6.01 -23.24
C VAL A 127 -9.56 4.83 -22.89
N LEU A 128 -9.21 4.70 -21.62
CA LEU A 128 -8.50 3.51 -21.13
C LEU A 128 -9.45 2.31 -21.13
N ASP A 129 -9.21 1.33 -21.99
CA ASP A 129 -9.94 0.08 -22.03
C ASP A 129 -9.40 -0.89 -20.98
N THR A 130 -10.16 -1.05 -19.91
CA THR A 130 -9.83 -1.97 -18.83
C THR A 130 -10.46 -3.35 -19.01
N ALA A 131 -11.36 -3.52 -19.98
CA ALA A 131 -12.10 -4.76 -20.21
C ALA A 131 -11.16 -5.88 -20.70
N GLN A 132 -11.26 -7.05 -20.07
CA GLN A 132 -10.49 -8.23 -20.45
C GLN A 132 -11.27 -9.05 -21.48
N ILE A 133 -10.79 -9.10 -22.72
CA ILE A 133 -11.34 -9.99 -23.75
C ILE A 133 -10.80 -11.39 -23.48
N LYS A 134 -11.69 -12.37 -23.23
CA LYS A 134 -11.32 -13.78 -23.07
C LYS A 134 -10.48 -14.23 -24.28
N GLY A 135 -9.31 -14.81 -24.03
CA GLY A 135 -8.39 -15.28 -25.08
C GLY A 135 -7.36 -14.27 -25.59
N LYS A 136 -7.35 -13.02 -25.11
CA LYS A 136 -6.29 -12.03 -25.45
C LYS A 136 -5.48 -11.60 -24.22
N CYS A 137 -4.16 -11.56 -24.38
CA CYS A 137 -3.24 -11.05 -23.35
C CYS A 137 -3.32 -9.52 -23.28
N LYS A 138 -3.89 -8.99 -22.19
CA LYS A 138 -4.01 -7.53 -21.93
C LYS A 138 -2.66 -6.80 -21.95
N LYS A 139 -1.57 -7.51 -21.64
CA LYS A 139 -0.20 -6.96 -21.61
C LYS A 139 0.38 -6.67 -22.99
N LEU A 140 -0.21 -7.24 -24.06
CA LEU A 140 0.24 -7.10 -25.45
C LEU A 140 -0.68 -6.21 -26.32
N GLY A 141 -1.78 -5.71 -25.78
CA GLY A 141 -2.70 -4.81 -26.50
C GLY A 141 -2.51 -3.34 -26.11
N SER A 142 -2.84 -2.40 -27.01
CA SER A 142 -2.92 -0.98 -26.64
C SER A 142 -4.05 -0.80 -25.61
N PRO A 143 -3.76 -0.27 -24.41
CA PRO A 143 -4.77 -0.09 -23.37
C PRO A 143 -5.67 1.12 -23.67
N TRP A 144 -5.37 1.92 -24.69
CA TRP A 144 -6.12 3.13 -25.03
C TRP A 144 -6.95 2.92 -26.31
N LYS A 145 -8.25 3.19 -26.21
CA LYS A 145 -9.19 3.27 -27.34
C LYS A 145 -9.45 4.73 -27.67
N GLY A 146 -9.40 5.09 -28.95
CA GLY A 146 -9.72 6.44 -29.38
C GLY A 146 -9.19 6.78 -30.77
N PRO A 147 -9.37 8.05 -31.18
CA PRO A 147 -9.94 9.13 -30.37
C PRO A 147 -11.48 9.02 -30.22
N GLY A 148 -11.98 9.38 -29.03
CA GLY A 148 -13.41 9.55 -28.75
C GLY A 148 -13.73 11.02 -28.49
N ILE A 149 -14.98 11.41 -28.71
CA ILE A 149 -15.47 12.77 -28.47
C ILE A 149 -16.34 12.79 -27.22
N VAL A 150 -16.09 13.73 -26.31
CA VAL A 150 -16.96 13.96 -25.15
C VAL A 150 -18.30 14.51 -25.66
N ILE A 151 -19.41 13.80 -25.38
CA ILE A 151 -20.78 14.22 -25.74
C ILE A 151 -21.35 15.12 -24.65
N SER A 152 -21.18 14.72 -23.39
CA SER A 152 -21.72 15.44 -22.24
C SER A 152 -20.97 15.10 -20.96
N LYS A 153 -20.96 16.06 -20.04
CA LYS A 153 -20.47 15.89 -18.66
C LYS A 153 -21.67 15.50 -17.78
N VAL A 154 -21.64 14.31 -17.20
CA VAL A 154 -22.71 13.78 -16.33
C VAL A 154 -22.49 14.24 -14.89
N THR A 155 -21.24 14.17 -14.41
CA THR A 155 -20.81 14.71 -13.11
C THR A 155 -19.44 15.38 -13.23
N GLY A 156 -18.89 15.91 -12.13
CA GLY A 156 -17.53 16.46 -12.08
C GLY A 156 -16.46 15.56 -12.71
N TYR A 157 -16.63 14.23 -12.61
CA TYR A 157 -15.63 13.23 -13.00
C TYR A 157 -16.16 12.18 -13.99
N VAL A 158 -17.45 12.21 -14.34
CA VAL A 158 -18.08 11.22 -15.24
C VAL A 158 -18.49 11.89 -16.53
N TYR A 159 -17.97 11.36 -17.64
CA TYR A 159 -18.17 11.87 -18.98
C TYR A 159 -18.83 10.80 -19.87
N LYS A 160 -19.78 11.22 -20.70
CA LYS A 160 -20.31 10.38 -21.78
C LYS A 160 -19.46 10.61 -23.02
N VAL A 161 -18.78 9.58 -23.50
CA VAL A 161 -17.86 9.66 -24.64
C VAL A 161 -18.41 8.84 -25.81
N LYS A 162 -18.41 9.43 -27.01
CA LYS A 162 -18.66 8.72 -28.28
C LYS A 162 -17.32 8.32 -28.87
N LEU A 163 -17.00 7.04 -28.85
CA LEU A 163 -15.86 6.54 -29.62
C LEU A 163 -16.18 6.69 -31.11
N GLN A 164 -15.28 7.29 -31.89
CA GLN A 164 -15.39 7.21 -33.34
C GLN A 164 -15.20 5.74 -33.73
N ARG A 165 -16.12 5.20 -34.53
CA ARG A 165 -15.91 3.88 -35.14
C ARG A 165 -14.75 4.05 -36.11
N VAL A 166 -13.59 3.48 -35.77
CA VAL A 166 -12.55 3.27 -36.75
C VAL A 166 -13.10 2.23 -37.72
N VAL A 167 -13.50 2.71 -38.90
CA VAL A 167 -13.80 1.85 -40.04
C VAL A 167 -12.47 1.23 -40.43
N PHE A 168 -12.29 -0.05 -40.10
CA PHE A 168 -11.32 -0.91 -40.76
C PHE A 168 -12.10 -1.79 -41.73
#